data_AF-A0A0N9XG73-F1
#
_entry.id   AF-A0A0N9XG73-F1
#
_cell.length_a   1.000
_cell.length_b   1.000
_cell.length_c   1.000
_cell.angle_alpha   90.00
_cell.angle_beta   90.00
_cell.angle_gamma   90.00
#
_symmetry.space_group_name_H-M   'P 1'
#
loop_
_entity.id
_entity.type
_entity.pdbx_description
1 polymer ?
#
loop_
_entity_poly.entity_id
_entity_poly.type
_entity_poly.pdbx_seq_one_letter_code
_entity_poly.pdbx_strand_id
1 'polypeptide(L)'
;MTRFPSLTPDTAQGAARSLLGDLVARHGEIGAMVATMAHSPAVLGGYLDLNRAMKRSKLPRHITERISLAVQQRQGCDLCLAAHISAARAAGVIDSEIADAREGTSADPAIAAIVAFGLQVYAAPATITDDQITGLRRYGYTDRQIIDVVGIVAINVLTGAFNLVAGLQPAEVPSSQMHSAVERPLS
;
A
#
# COMPACT_ATOMS: atom_id res chain seq x y z
N MET A 1 15.77 0.48 -13.72
CA MET A 1 15.56 -0.70 -14.59
C MET A 1 15.04 -1.85 -13.74
N THR A 2 14.07 -2.61 -14.25
CA THR A 2 13.52 -3.77 -13.55
C THR A 2 14.58 -4.87 -13.46
N ARG A 3 14.68 -5.55 -12.31
CA ARG A 3 15.69 -6.60 -12.06
C ARG A 3 15.25 -8.00 -12.49
N PHE A 4 13.94 -8.21 -12.57
CA PHE A 4 13.34 -9.46 -12.99
C PHE A 4 12.33 -9.18 -14.12
N PRO A 5 12.30 -10.00 -15.19
CA PRO A 5 11.31 -9.85 -16.24
C PRO A 5 9.92 -10.23 -15.74
N SER A 6 8.89 -9.53 -16.21
CA SER A 6 7.50 -9.93 -15.97
C SER A 6 7.21 -11.29 -16.64
N LEU A 7 6.50 -12.18 -15.94
CA LEU A 7 6.00 -13.41 -16.54
C LEU A 7 4.56 -13.25 -17.04
N THR A 8 4.20 -14.05 -18.03
CA THR A 8 2.84 -14.18 -18.57
C THR A 8 2.34 -15.62 -18.36
N PRO A 9 1.05 -15.90 -18.55
CA PRO A 9 0.57 -17.28 -18.59
C PRO A 9 1.27 -18.15 -19.64
N ASP A 10 1.91 -17.57 -20.66
CA ASP A 10 2.64 -18.34 -21.69
C ASP A 10 4.08 -18.63 -21.30
N THR A 11 4.71 -17.76 -20.51
CA THR A 11 6.12 -17.90 -20.11
C THR A 11 6.29 -18.53 -18.72
N ALA A 12 5.26 -18.50 -17.88
CA ALA A 12 5.27 -19.16 -16.57
C ALA A 12 4.99 -20.66 -16.67
N GLN A 13 5.41 -21.42 -15.64
CA GLN A 13 5.20 -22.86 -15.54
C GLN A 13 4.50 -23.23 -14.22
N GLY A 14 3.91 -24.43 -14.18
CA GLY A 14 3.28 -25.00 -12.98
C GLY A 14 2.26 -24.06 -12.33
N ALA A 15 2.33 -23.92 -11.00
CA ALA A 15 1.39 -23.12 -10.22
C ALA A 15 1.38 -21.63 -10.61
N ALA A 16 2.53 -21.05 -10.99
CA ALA A 16 2.58 -19.66 -11.45
C ALA A 16 1.74 -19.44 -12.71
N ARG A 17 1.81 -20.38 -13.67
CA ARG A 17 1.00 -20.35 -14.89
C ARG A 17 -0.49 -20.31 -14.57
N SER A 18 -0.95 -21.21 -13.71
CA SER A 18 -2.34 -21.28 -13.29
C SER A 18 -2.79 -20.00 -12.59
N LEU A 19 -1.99 -19.49 -11.63
CA LEU A 19 -2.32 -18.26 -10.90
C LEU A 19 -2.41 -17.04 -11.83
N LEU A 20 -1.46 -16.89 -12.77
CA LEU A 20 -1.49 -15.80 -13.74
C LEU A 20 -2.67 -15.92 -14.71
N GLY A 21 -2.96 -17.14 -15.20
CA GLY A 21 -4.10 -17.41 -16.07
C GLY A 21 -5.42 -17.02 -15.42
N ASP A 22 -5.63 -17.42 -14.17
CA ASP A 22 -6.82 -17.07 -13.39
C ASP A 22 -6.97 -15.55 -13.17
N LEU A 23 -5.86 -14.85 -12.97
CA LEU A 23 -5.86 -13.40 -12.78
C LEU A 23 -6.20 -12.67 -14.08
N VAL A 24 -5.59 -13.07 -15.19
CA VAL A 24 -5.88 -12.52 -16.53
C VAL A 24 -7.34 -12.77 -16.92
N ALA A 25 -7.85 -13.98 -16.68
CA ALA A 25 -9.25 -14.30 -16.98
C ALA A 25 -10.25 -13.45 -16.19
N ARG A 26 -9.91 -13.06 -14.95
CA ARG A 26 -10.79 -12.24 -14.09
C ARG A 26 -10.66 -10.74 -14.30
N HIS A 27 -9.47 -10.26 -14.68
CA HIS A 27 -9.12 -8.83 -14.63
C HIS A 27 -8.63 -8.26 -15.97
N GLY A 28 -8.48 -9.09 -16.99
CA GLY A 28 -7.88 -8.72 -18.27
C GLY A 28 -6.36 -8.64 -18.15
N GLU A 29 -5.84 -7.48 -17.79
CA GLU A 29 -4.41 -7.26 -17.63
C GLU A 29 -3.97 -7.34 -16.16
N ILE A 30 -2.71 -7.69 -15.94
CA ILE A 30 -2.09 -7.76 -14.63
C ILE A 30 -0.94 -6.76 -14.52
N GLY A 31 -0.82 -6.11 -13.36
CA GLY A 31 0.27 -5.17 -13.11
C GLY A 31 1.64 -5.85 -13.00
N ALA A 32 2.70 -5.09 -13.29
CA ALA A 32 4.09 -5.57 -13.30
C ALA A 32 4.51 -6.26 -12.00
N MET A 33 4.06 -5.78 -10.83
CA MET A 33 4.36 -6.42 -9.54
C MET A 33 3.86 -7.88 -9.50
N VAL A 34 2.59 -8.11 -9.86
CA VAL A 34 1.96 -9.44 -9.84
C VAL A 34 2.60 -10.35 -10.89
N ALA A 35 2.84 -9.82 -12.09
CA ALA A 35 3.54 -10.55 -13.15
C ALA A 35 4.97 -10.94 -12.74
N THR A 36 5.65 -10.11 -11.95
CA THR A 36 7.00 -10.39 -11.46
C THR A 36 6.99 -11.34 -10.25
N MET A 37 6.00 -11.25 -9.36
CA MET A 37 5.85 -12.18 -8.22
C MET A 37 5.71 -13.63 -8.69
N ALA A 38 5.24 -13.87 -9.91
CA ALA A 38 5.08 -15.20 -10.47
C ALA A 38 6.39 -16.00 -10.61
N HIS A 39 7.56 -15.37 -10.51
CA HIS A 39 8.83 -16.10 -10.32
C HIS A 39 8.84 -16.96 -9.05
N SER A 40 7.98 -16.63 -8.08
CA SER A 40 7.72 -17.45 -6.89
C SER A 40 6.21 -17.65 -6.72
N PRO A 41 5.64 -18.80 -7.13
CA PRO A 41 4.24 -19.12 -6.88
C PRO A 41 3.84 -19.02 -5.41
N ALA A 42 4.77 -19.30 -4.49
CA ALA A 42 4.55 -19.16 -3.04
C ALA A 42 4.34 -17.70 -2.64
N VAL A 43 5.17 -16.78 -3.13
CA VAL A 43 5.02 -15.33 -2.85
C VAL A 43 3.75 -14.78 -3.51
N LEU A 44 3.50 -15.12 -4.78
CA LEU A 44 2.31 -14.69 -5.48
C LEU A 44 1.03 -15.19 -4.80
N GLY A 45 0.94 -16.49 -4.49
CA GLY A 45 -0.19 -17.07 -3.79
C GLY A 45 -0.43 -16.42 -2.42
N GLY A 46 0.64 -16.29 -1.62
CA GLY A 46 0.57 -15.63 -0.31
C GLY A 46 0.09 -14.18 -0.38
N TYR A 47 0.59 -13.39 -1.34
CA TYR A 47 0.12 -12.03 -1.59
C TYR A 47 -1.38 -12.01 -1.95
N LEU A 48 -1.82 -12.88 -2.87
CA LEU A 48 -3.21 -12.91 -3.31
C LEU A 48 -4.17 -13.28 -2.18
N ASP A 49 -3.80 -14.26 -1.36
CA ASP A 49 -4.62 -14.71 -0.23
C ASP A 49 -4.65 -13.66 0.90
N LEU A 50 -3.51 -13.06 1.24
CA LEU A 50 -3.46 -11.96 2.20
C LEU A 50 -4.28 -10.76 1.71
N ASN A 51 -4.12 -10.35 0.45
CA ASN A 51 -4.87 -9.25 -0.15
C ASN A 51 -6.39 -9.54 -0.12
N ARG A 52 -6.80 -10.77 -0.46
CA ARG A 52 -8.21 -11.19 -0.37
C ARG A 52 -8.72 -11.13 1.07
N ALA A 53 -7.92 -11.55 2.05
CA ALA A 53 -8.29 -11.51 3.45
C ALA A 53 -8.44 -10.07 3.96
N MET A 54 -7.50 -9.20 3.62
CA MET A 54 -7.49 -7.80 4.07
C MET A 54 -8.63 -6.96 3.49
N LYS A 55 -9.26 -7.36 2.38
CA LYS A 55 -10.53 -6.77 1.91
C LYS A 55 -11.67 -6.87 2.94
N ARG A 56 -11.55 -7.72 3.96
CA ARG A 56 -12.52 -7.88 5.06
C ARG A 56 -12.15 -7.10 6.33
N SER A 57 -11.10 -6.28 6.26
CA SER A 57 -10.75 -5.33 7.32
C SER A 57 -11.95 -4.44 7.66
N LYS A 58 -12.05 -4.04 8.93
CA LYS A 58 -13.07 -3.13 9.45
C LYS A 58 -12.59 -1.70 9.56
N LEU A 59 -11.34 -1.43 9.21
CA LEU A 59 -10.89 -0.07 9.02
C LEU A 59 -11.46 0.50 7.71
N PRO A 60 -12.06 1.70 7.74
CA PRO A 60 -12.46 2.40 6.53
C PRO A 60 -11.28 2.61 5.58
N ARG A 61 -11.56 2.54 4.28
CA ARG A 61 -10.57 2.71 3.20
C ARG A 61 -9.70 3.95 3.40
N HIS A 62 -10.31 5.10 3.73
CA HIS A 62 -9.58 6.36 3.92
C HIS A 62 -8.55 6.28 5.06
N ILE A 63 -8.74 5.41 6.07
CA ILE A 63 -7.77 5.19 7.15
C ILE A 63 -6.68 4.22 6.71
N THR A 64 -7.05 3.10 6.06
CA THR A 64 -6.06 2.12 5.61
C THR A 64 -5.08 2.70 4.59
N GLU A 65 -5.54 3.60 3.71
CA GLU A 65 -4.67 4.28 2.75
C GLU A 65 -3.71 5.24 3.46
N ARG A 66 -4.13 5.97 4.51
CA ARG A 66 -3.23 6.82 5.31
C ARG A 66 -2.16 6.03 6.06
N ILE A 67 -2.51 4.88 6.65
CA ILE A 67 -1.52 3.96 7.25
C ILE A 67 -0.53 3.49 6.17
N SER A 68 -1.03 3.13 4.99
CA SER A 68 -0.20 2.68 3.87
C SER A 68 0.75 3.79 3.40
N LEU A 69 0.27 5.05 3.30
CA LEU A 69 1.11 6.21 2.98
C LEU A 69 2.26 6.38 3.99
N ALA A 70 1.98 6.32 5.30
CA ALA A 70 3.01 6.42 6.34
C ALA A 70 4.06 5.31 6.22
N VAL A 71 3.61 4.05 6.04
CA VAL A 71 4.50 2.89 5.92
C VAL A 71 5.35 2.98 4.66
N GLN A 72 4.76 3.29 3.50
CA GLN A 72 5.51 3.37 2.24
C GLN A 72 6.45 4.57 2.18
N GLN A 73 6.08 5.70 2.79
CA GLN A 73 6.99 6.84 2.97
C GLN A 73 8.21 6.44 3.79
N ARG A 74 8.03 5.68 4.87
CA ARG A 74 9.14 5.20 5.71
C ARG A 74 9.95 4.07 5.05
N GLN A 75 9.31 3.22 4.26
CA GLN A 75 9.95 2.10 3.57
C GLN A 75 10.69 2.56 2.30
N GLY A 76 10.31 3.69 1.71
CA GLY A 76 10.96 4.27 0.53
C GLY A 76 10.52 3.64 -0.79
N CYS A 77 9.31 3.07 -0.87
CA CYS A 77 8.77 2.56 -2.13
C CYS A 77 7.96 3.64 -2.86
N ASP A 78 8.59 4.37 -3.78
CA ASP A 78 7.91 5.45 -4.54
C ASP A 78 6.75 4.95 -5.42
N LEU A 79 6.90 3.76 -6.01
CA LEU A 79 5.81 3.11 -6.77
C LEU A 79 4.58 2.87 -5.88
N CYS A 80 4.82 2.36 -4.67
CA CYS A 80 3.76 2.07 -3.71
C CYS A 80 3.16 3.37 -3.18
N LEU A 81 4.00 4.36 -2.87
CA LEU A 81 3.56 5.67 -2.41
C LEU A 81 2.66 6.35 -3.45
N ALA A 82 3.04 6.36 -4.73
CA ALA A 82 2.22 6.90 -5.81
C ALA A 82 0.86 6.19 -5.93
N ALA A 83 0.85 4.85 -5.83
CA ALA A 83 -0.38 4.06 -5.85
C ALA A 83 -1.31 4.38 -4.67
N HIS A 84 -0.75 4.48 -3.46
CA HIS A 84 -1.53 4.80 -2.26
C HIS A 84 -1.98 6.26 -2.20
N ILE A 85 -1.25 7.21 -2.81
CA ILE A 85 -1.72 8.59 -3.00
C ILE A 85 -2.98 8.60 -3.88
N SER A 86 -2.93 7.91 -5.02
CA SER A 86 -4.08 7.80 -5.93
C SER A 86 -5.29 7.15 -5.24
N ALA A 87 -5.04 6.07 -4.50
CA ALA A 87 -6.08 5.36 -3.75
C ALA A 87 -6.67 6.19 -2.60
N ALA A 88 -5.85 6.97 -1.87
CA ALA A 88 -6.30 7.88 -0.83
C ALA A 88 -7.21 8.97 -1.40
N ARG A 89 -6.83 9.60 -2.53
CA ARG A 89 -7.66 10.57 -3.24
C ARG A 89 -9.00 9.97 -3.66
N ALA A 90 -8.97 8.76 -4.22
CA ALA A 90 -10.19 8.03 -4.60
C ALA A 90 -11.07 7.68 -3.39
N ALA A 91 -10.49 7.58 -2.19
CA ALA A 91 -11.21 7.40 -0.93
C ALA A 91 -11.65 8.72 -0.27
N GLY A 92 -11.48 9.87 -0.94
CA GLY A 92 -11.89 11.19 -0.46
C GLY A 92 -10.90 11.88 0.47
N VAL A 93 -9.65 11.40 0.54
CA VAL A 93 -8.60 12.06 1.34
C VAL A 93 -8.03 13.25 0.56
N ILE A 94 -8.07 14.43 1.17
CA ILE A 94 -7.55 15.67 0.59
C ILE A 94 -6.01 15.71 0.64
N ASP A 95 -5.38 16.50 -0.22
CA ASP A 95 -3.92 16.52 -0.38
C ASP A 95 -3.16 16.92 0.89
N SER A 96 -3.71 17.82 1.72
CA SER A 96 -3.08 18.17 3.01
C SER A 96 -3.04 16.99 3.96
N GLU A 97 -4.13 16.23 4.05
CA GLU A 97 -4.22 15.01 4.85
C GLU A 97 -3.36 13.86 4.29
N ILE A 98 -3.12 13.84 2.97
CA ILE A 98 -2.14 12.92 2.36
C ILE A 98 -0.73 13.29 2.79
N ALA A 99 -0.38 14.58 2.82
CA ALA A 99 0.92 15.04 3.30
C ALA A 99 1.11 14.71 4.80
N ASP A 100 0.11 14.98 5.63
CA ASP A 100 0.14 14.65 7.05
C ASP A 100 0.26 13.14 7.29
N ALA A 101 -0.47 12.32 6.53
CA ALA A 101 -0.40 10.88 6.64
C ALA A 101 0.99 10.32 6.30
N ARG A 102 1.70 10.94 5.34
CA ARG A 102 3.08 10.55 5.01
C ARG A 102 4.05 10.78 6.17
N GLU A 103 3.80 11.82 6.98
CA GLU A 103 4.53 12.10 8.21
C GLU A 103 4.01 11.30 9.42
N GLY A 104 3.04 10.40 9.21
CA GLY A 104 2.49 9.55 10.26
C GLY A 104 1.44 10.22 11.14
N THR A 105 0.78 11.29 10.67
CA THR A 105 -0.19 12.08 11.45
C THR A 105 -1.45 12.45 10.65
N SER A 106 -2.35 13.23 11.25
CA SER A 106 -3.57 13.80 10.65
C SER A 106 -4.03 14.98 11.50
N ALA A 107 -4.83 15.88 10.93
CA ALA A 107 -5.52 16.92 11.69
C ALA A 107 -6.61 16.34 12.62
N ASP A 108 -7.16 15.17 12.29
CA ASP A 108 -8.08 14.43 13.16
C ASP A 108 -7.28 13.62 14.20
N PRO A 109 -7.46 13.85 15.52
CA PRO A 109 -6.69 13.16 16.56
C PRO A 109 -6.88 11.63 16.58
N ALA A 110 -8.05 11.12 16.23
CA ALA A 110 -8.29 9.69 16.16
C ALA A 110 -7.52 9.07 14.98
N ILE A 111 -7.58 9.71 13.81
CA ILE A 111 -6.84 9.27 12.62
C ILE A 111 -5.33 9.37 12.86
N ALA A 112 -4.85 10.47 13.46
CA ALA A 112 -3.45 10.65 13.80
C ALA A 112 -2.94 9.51 14.70
N ALA A 113 -3.72 9.13 15.72
CA ALA A 113 -3.37 8.05 16.63
C ALA A 113 -3.25 6.69 15.92
N ILE A 114 -4.19 6.32 15.04
CA ILE A 114 -4.15 5.02 14.36
C ILE A 114 -3.08 4.97 13.25
N VAL A 115 -2.79 6.11 12.58
CA VAL A 115 -1.71 6.21 11.59
C VAL A 115 -0.35 6.10 12.28
N ALA A 116 -0.13 6.83 13.37
CA ALA A 116 1.07 6.72 14.19
C ALA A 116 1.26 5.31 14.75
N PHE A 117 0.17 4.65 15.20
CA PHE A 117 0.20 3.25 15.61
C PHE A 117 0.62 2.31 14.47
N GLY A 118 0.08 2.50 13.26
CA GLY A 118 0.51 1.74 12.08
C GLY A 118 2.01 1.88 11.78
N LEU A 119 2.54 3.10 11.90
CA LEU A 119 3.97 3.35 11.74
C LEU A 119 4.80 2.70 12.87
N GLN A 120 4.30 2.68 14.10
CA GLN A 120 4.94 2.00 15.23
C GLN A 120 4.94 0.48 15.05
N VAL A 121 3.84 -0.11 14.56
CA VAL A 121 3.76 -1.55 14.21
C VAL A 121 4.82 -1.90 13.16
N TYR A 122 5.05 -1.02 12.18
CA TYR A 122 6.09 -1.20 11.17
C TYR A 122 7.51 -1.08 11.74
N ALA A 123 7.80 -0.01 12.46
CA ALA A 123 9.18 0.37 12.78
C ALA A 123 9.68 -0.15 14.13
N ALA A 124 8.81 -0.30 15.13
CA ALA A 124 9.20 -0.61 16.50
C ALA A 124 8.06 -1.29 17.30
N PRO A 125 7.51 -2.43 16.85
CA PRO A 125 6.34 -3.06 17.49
C PRO A 125 6.59 -3.46 18.95
N ALA A 126 7.85 -3.74 19.32
CA ALA A 126 8.23 -4.04 20.70
C ALA A 126 8.05 -2.86 21.68
N THR A 127 7.82 -1.65 21.17
CA THR A 127 7.62 -0.43 21.98
C THR A 127 6.16 -0.10 22.23
N ILE A 128 5.22 -0.89 21.68
CA ILE A 128 3.78 -0.66 21.85
C ILE A 128 3.40 -0.88 23.31
N THR A 129 2.69 0.10 23.88
CA THR A 129 2.26 0.10 25.28
C THR A 129 0.75 -0.08 25.42
N ASP A 130 0.30 -0.55 26.59
CA ASP A 130 -1.12 -0.67 26.93
C ASP A 130 -1.85 0.68 26.89
N ASP A 131 -1.17 1.77 27.22
CA ASP A 131 -1.70 3.13 27.16
C ASP A 131 -2.02 3.57 25.74
N GLN A 132 -1.19 3.19 24.76
CA GLN A 132 -1.44 3.47 23.34
C GLN A 132 -2.66 2.68 22.83
N ILE A 133 -2.77 1.40 23.17
CA ILE A 133 -3.93 0.57 22.81
C ILE A 133 -5.21 1.13 23.47
N THR A 134 -5.14 1.49 24.75
CA THR A 134 -6.27 2.11 25.46
C THR A 134 -6.62 3.47 24.86
N GLY A 135 -5.63 4.24 24.40
CA GLY A 135 -5.83 5.49 23.66
C GLY A 135 -6.65 5.30 22.39
N LEU A 136 -6.32 4.30 21.58
CA LEU A 136 -7.08 3.98 20.37
C LEU A 136 -8.54 3.60 20.70
N ARG A 137 -8.76 2.84 21.77
CA ARG A 137 -10.12 2.49 22.23
C ARG A 137 -10.92 3.72 22.67
N ARG A 138 -10.27 4.70 23.32
CA ARG A 138 -10.93 5.98 23.68
C ARG A 138 -11.39 6.78 22.47
N TYR A 139 -10.70 6.66 21.33
CA TYR A 139 -11.13 7.22 20.05
C TYR A 139 -12.21 6.40 19.34
N GLY A 140 -12.67 5.28 19.94
CA GLY A 140 -13.73 4.44 19.40
C GLY A 140 -13.26 3.32 18.46
N TYR A 141 -11.95 3.10 18.31
CA TYR A 141 -11.47 1.95 17.57
C TYR A 141 -11.74 0.65 18.33
N THR A 142 -12.38 -0.29 17.64
CA THR A 142 -12.61 -1.64 18.17
C THR A 142 -11.31 -2.45 18.19
N ASP A 143 -11.21 -3.46 19.04
CA ASP A 143 -10.05 -4.38 19.06
C ASP A 143 -9.79 -4.99 17.68
N ARG A 144 -10.85 -5.31 16.93
CA ARG A 144 -10.72 -5.81 15.56
C ARG A 144 -10.05 -4.79 14.63
N GLN A 145 -10.44 -3.52 14.69
CA GLN A 145 -9.81 -2.48 13.86
C GLN A 145 -8.35 -2.25 14.24
N ILE A 146 -8.03 -2.30 15.53
CA ILE A 146 -6.64 -2.18 16.02
C ILE A 146 -5.80 -3.35 15.51
N ILE A 147 -6.31 -4.59 15.59
CA ILE A 147 -5.62 -5.79 15.10
C ILE A 147 -5.50 -5.78 13.56
N ASP A 148 -6.52 -5.29 12.84
CA ASP A 148 -6.50 -5.19 11.38
C ASP A 148 -5.30 -4.34 10.89
N VAL A 149 -4.80 -3.40 11.68
CA VAL A 149 -3.59 -2.61 11.36
C VAL A 149 -2.38 -3.52 11.10
N VAL A 150 -2.22 -4.60 11.86
CA VAL A 150 -1.08 -5.54 11.68
C VAL A 150 -1.12 -6.15 10.28
N GLY A 151 -2.29 -6.56 9.80
CA GLY A 151 -2.45 -7.09 8.45
C GLY A 151 -2.23 -6.04 7.36
N ILE A 152 -2.67 -4.80 7.59
CA ILE A 152 -2.43 -3.68 6.67
C ILE A 152 -0.94 -3.35 6.58
N VAL A 153 -0.23 -3.32 7.71
CA VAL A 153 1.22 -3.11 7.72
C VAL A 153 1.92 -4.29 7.03
N ALA A 154 1.56 -5.54 7.35
CA ALA A 154 2.21 -6.72 6.77
C ALA A 154 2.09 -6.77 5.24
N ILE A 155 0.91 -6.48 4.67
CA ILE A 155 0.76 -6.46 3.21
C ILE A 155 1.56 -5.31 2.57
N ASN A 156 1.65 -4.16 3.24
CA ASN A 156 2.45 -3.02 2.78
C ASN A 156 3.95 -3.33 2.82
N VAL A 157 4.42 -3.98 3.88
CA VAL A 157 5.82 -4.42 3.98
C VAL A 157 6.15 -5.39 2.86
N LEU A 158 5.27 -6.37 2.60
CA LEU A 158 5.44 -7.35 1.53
C LEU A 158 5.52 -6.67 0.15
N THR A 159 4.55 -5.83 -0.20
CA THR A 159 4.51 -5.19 -1.53
C THR A 159 5.64 -4.17 -1.72
N GLY A 160 5.92 -3.37 -0.68
CA GLY A 160 7.02 -2.40 -0.67
C GLY A 160 8.38 -3.06 -0.83
N ALA A 161 8.68 -4.05 0.02
CA ALA A 161 9.94 -4.79 -0.06
C ALA A 161 10.07 -5.53 -1.39
N PHE A 162 8.99 -6.15 -1.86
CA PHE A 162 9.02 -6.84 -3.15
C PHE A 162 9.34 -5.89 -4.31
N ASN A 163 8.64 -4.76 -4.40
CA ASN A 163 8.86 -3.79 -5.48
C ASN A 163 10.28 -3.22 -5.45
N LEU A 164 10.80 -2.92 -4.26
CA LEU A 164 12.18 -2.45 -4.06
C LEU A 164 13.21 -3.49 -4.47
N VAL A 165 13.00 -4.77 -4.12
CA VAL A 165 13.85 -5.90 -4.54
C VAL A 165 13.75 -6.12 -6.05
N ALA A 166 12.57 -6.01 -6.63
CA ALA A 166 12.35 -6.18 -8.06
C ALA A 166 12.84 -4.99 -8.90
N GLY A 167 13.17 -3.86 -8.28
CA GLY A 167 13.56 -2.64 -9.00
C GLY A 167 12.41 -2.06 -9.84
N LEU A 168 11.17 -2.28 -9.40
CA LEU A 168 9.99 -1.67 -10.02
C LEU A 168 9.90 -0.21 -9.59
N GLN A 169 9.55 0.65 -10.53
CA GLN A 169 9.49 2.11 -10.36
C GLN A 169 8.10 2.60 -10.82
N PRO A 170 7.64 3.78 -10.37
CA PRO A 170 6.52 4.46 -10.98
C PRO A 170 6.69 4.51 -12.51
N ALA A 171 5.59 4.42 -13.26
CA ALA A 171 5.65 4.75 -14.68
C ALA A 171 6.18 6.18 -14.82
N GLU A 172 7.16 6.39 -15.69
CA GLU A 172 7.68 7.73 -15.96
C GLU A 172 6.53 8.61 -16.46
N VAL A 173 6.29 9.73 -15.77
CA VAL A 173 5.42 10.78 -16.32
C VAL A 173 6.23 11.44 -17.44
N PRO A 174 5.75 11.44 -18.70
CA PRO A 174 6.47 12.09 -19.79
C PRO A 174 6.72 13.56 -19.43
N SER A 175 7.94 14.03 -19.63
CA SER A 175 8.40 15.39 -19.33
C SER A 175 7.56 16.50 -19.97
N SER A 176 6.74 16.18 -20.97
CA SER A 176 5.76 17.09 -21.58
C SER A 176 4.60 17.49 -20.67
N GLN A 177 4.33 16.76 -19.59
CA GLN A 177 3.29 17.11 -18.62
C GLN A 177 3.81 17.94 -17.43
N MET A 178 5.13 18.12 -17.31
CA MET A 178 5.74 18.85 -16.18
C MET A 178 5.73 20.38 -16.39
N HIS A 179 5.77 20.86 -17.65
CA HIS A 179 5.73 22.30 -17.96
C HIS A 179 4.33 22.92 -17.95
N SER A 180 3.25 22.12 -17.99
CA SER A 180 1.88 22.66 -18.03
C SER A 180 1.38 23.21 -16.68
N ALA A 181 2.07 22.90 -15.57
CA ALA A 181 1.66 23.31 -14.23
C ALA A 181 2.27 24.64 -13.74
N VAL A 182 3.28 25.19 -14.44
CA VAL A 182 3.98 26.42 -14.02
C VAL A 182 3.48 27.68 -14.76
N GLU A 183 2.74 27.53 -15.87
CA GLU A 183 2.32 28.66 -16.71
C GLU A 183 0.80 28.75 -16.89
N ARG A 184 0.04 28.85 -15.80
CA ARG A 184 -1.32 29.42 -15.88
C ARG A 184 -1.37 30.74 -15.10
N PRO A 185 -1.34 31.90 -15.79
CA PRO A 185 -1.51 33.18 -15.12
C PRO A 185 -2.95 33.27 -14.60
N LEU A 186 -3.08 33.79 -13.38
CA LEU A 186 -4.37 34.14 -12.79
C LEU A 186 -5.08 35.11 -13.74
N SER A 187 -6.25 34.69 -14.24
CA SER A 187 -7.23 35.53 -14.92
C SER A 187 -8.56 35.33 -14.20
#